data_AF-A0A3B9JC45-F1
#
_entry.id   AF-A0A3B9JC45-F1
#
_cell.length_a   1.000
_cell.length_b   1.000
_cell.length_c   1.000
_cell.angle_alpha   90.00
_cell.angle_beta   90.00
_cell.angle_gamma   90.00
#
_symmetry.space_group_name_H-M   'P 1'
#
loop_
_entity.id
_entity.type
_entity.pdbx_description
1 polymer ?
#
loop_
_entity_poly.entity_id
_entity_poly.type
_entity_poly.pdbx_seq_one_letter_code
_entity_poly.pdbx_strand_id
1 'polypeptide(L)'
;GFGSLPAETVQEYLQVLSAGGEAHEAVEKTFWMSEAYPAAAVSLRSASPENVVLQTEEEDRPRLLGEVDRESAPWMVHPKAVYLHEAQQYYVQELDLEAGRATLIPVALDYFTEPLKETSVTVLSVVAEAPQKAWGEVQVTSQVTGFRKRAWVGGEVLGQEPLDLPPSDLQTTGYWLSISEETVEALSRAGLWTNSPNDYGPEWPKIRERVRTRDGFRCQVCGAAEGQRQHDVHHKTPFRFFLRASDYPEKARAAANNLNNLTTLCHECHKKAETNVRVRSGLAGLGYVLASLAPLFLMCDSEDLGLHIEPEAFAINGLPSLVLYDQVPAGIGFSERLFELHAELLARGLEHVRACPCEDGCPSCVGPGGENGLGGKAETLALLKQLTE
;
A
#
# COMPACT_ATOMS: atom_id res chain seq x y z
N GLY A 1 1.48 -6.14 -38.48
CA GLY A 1 0.31 -6.30 -37.58
C GLY A 1 0.81 -6.14 -36.17
N PHE A 2 -0.06 -5.72 -35.25
CA PHE A 2 0.25 -5.77 -33.82
C PHE A 2 0.39 -7.24 -33.40
N GLY A 3 1.54 -7.62 -32.84
CA GLY A 3 1.84 -8.96 -32.34
C GLY A 3 2.30 -9.98 -33.41
N SER A 4 3.19 -10.90 -33.00
CA SER A 4 3.66 -12.05 -33.78
C SER A 4 3.17 -13.36 -33.13
N LEU A 5 1.86 -13.48 -32.94
CA LEU A 5 1.27 -14.73 -32.42
C LEU A 5 1.27 -15.80 -33.52
N PRO A 6 1.58 -17.07 -33.19
CA PRO A 6 1.41 -18.19 -34.11
C PRO A 6 -0.04 -18.31 -34.59
N ALA A 7 -0.23 -18.72 -35.84
CA ALA A 7 -1.57 -18.90 -36.42
C ALA A 7 -2.42 -19.91 -35.61
N GLU A 8 -1.79 -20.94 -35.06
CA GLU A 8 -2.43 -21.96 -34.21
C GLU A 8 -3.05 -21.33 -32.96
N THR A 9 -2.30 -20.47 -32.25
CA THR A 9 -2.78 -19.74 -31.07
C THR A 9 -3.94 -18.82 -31.40
N VAL A 10 -3.87 -18.10 -32.53
CA VAL A 10 -4.98 -17.24 -32.97
C VAL A 10 -6.22 -18.08 -33.30
N GLN A 11 -6.03 -19.26 -33.89
CA GLN A 11 -7.13 -20.14 -34.26
C GLN A 11 -7.87 -20.69 -33.04
N GLU A 12 -7.19 -20.99 -31.94
CA GLU A 12 -7.83 -21.36 -30.67
C GLU A 12 -8.76 -20.25 -30.15
N TYR A 13 -8.33 -18.99 -30.17
CA TYR A 13 -9.18 -17.86 -29.77
C TYR A 13 -10.38 -17.66 -30.72
N LEU A 14 -10.17 -17.80 -32.04
CA LEU A 14 -11.27 -17.70 -33.02
C LEU A 14 -12.30 -18.84 -32.85
N GLN A 15 -11.86 -20.03 -32.45
CA GLN A 15 -12.76 -21.15 -32.12
C GLN A 15 -13.59 -20.85 -30.88
N VAL A 16 -13.01 -20.23 -29.85
CA VAL A 16 -13.75 -19.79 -28.65
C VAL A 16 -14.81 -18.75 -29.02
N LEU A 17 -14.47 -17.73 -29.81
CA LEU A 17 -15.43 -16.71 -30.27
C LEU A 17 -16.54 -17.31 -31.15
N SER A 18 -16.20 -18.30 -31.98
CA SER A 18 -17.17 -19.01 -32.82
C SER A 18 -18.10 -19.90 -31.99
N ALA A 19 -17.57 -20.58 -30.98
CA ALA A 19 -18.36 -21.37 -30.04
C ALA A 19 -19.27 -20.48 -29.18
N GLY A 20 -18.84 -19.26 -28.85
CA GLY A 20 -19.63 -18.23 -28.17
C GLY A 20 -20.71 -17.58 -29.06
N GLY A 21 -20.72 -17.87 -30.36
CA GLY A 21 -21.67 -17.29 -31.32
C GLY A 21 -21.39 -15.83 -31.70
N GLU A 22 -20.26 -15.27 -31.26
CA GLU A 22 -19.84 -13.90 -31.56
C GLU A 22 -19.18 -13.79 -32.93
N ALA A 23 -18.58 -14.90 -33.40
CA ALA A 23 -17.92 -15.01 -34.68
C ALA A 23 -18.46 -16.19 -35.50
N HIS A 24 -18.31 -16.12 -36.82
CA HIS A 24 -18.61 -17.22 -37.73
C HIS A 24 -17.42 -17.52 -38.64
N GLU A 25 -17.00 -18.77 -38.62
CA GLU A 25 -15.94 -19.27 -39.49
C GLU A 25 -16.49 -19.60 -40.88
N ALA A 26 -15.88 -19.00 -41.88
CA ALA A 26 -16.03 -19.35 -43.29
C ALA A 26 -14.67 -19.78 -43.85
N VAL A 27 -14.63 -20.23 -45.11
CA VAL A 27 -13.39 -20.71 -45.74
C VAL A 27 -12.30 -19.62 -45.67
N GLU A 28 -11.24 -19.91 -44.91
CA GLU A 28 -10.06 -19.07 -44.67
C GLU A 28 -10.33 -17.71 -43.99
N LYS A 29 -11.54 -17.44 -43.49
CA LYS A 29 -11.90 -16.17 -42.86
C LYS A 29 -12.89 -16.34 -41.71
N THR A 30 -12.69 -15.59 -40.64
CA THR A 30 -13.64 -15.48 -39.53
C THR A 30 -14.31 -14.11 -39.57
N PHE A 31 -15.64 -14.08 -39.48
CA PHE A 31 -16.45 -12.87 -39.51
C PHE A 31 -17.05 -12.59 -38.14
N TRP A 32 -17.03 -11.33 -37.70
CA TRP A 32 -17.76 -10.89 -36.52
C TRP A 32 -19.26 -10.84 -36.83
N MET A 33 -20.07 -11.50 -36.00
CA MET A 33 -21.50 -11.69 -36.24
C MET A 33 -22.39 -11.03 -35.19
N SER A 34 -21.81 -10.51 -34.10
CA SER A 34 -22.56 -9.79 -33.08
C SER A 34 -22.84 -8.35 -33.50
N GLU A 35 -24.01 -7.84 -33.13
CA GLU A 35 -24.36 -6.42 -33.29
C GLU A 35 -23.58 -5.51 -32.32
N ALA A 36 -22.92 -6.09 -31.31
CA ALA A 36 -22.07 -5.36 -30.38
C ALA A 36 -20.83 -4.80 -31.10
N TYR A 37 -20.44 -3.58 -30.73
CA TYR A 37 -19.19 -2.96 -31.16
C TYR A 37 -18.10 -3.23 -30.11
N PRO A 38 -17.19 -4.20 -30.30
CA PRO A 38 -16.32 -4.70 -29.24
C PRO A 38 -15.39 -3.62 -28.67
N ALA A 39 -14.93 -2.72 -29.53
CA ALA A 39 -14.01 -1.65 -29.13
C ALA A 39 -14.64 -0.62 -28.17
N ALA A 40 -15.97 -0.52 -28.07
CA ALA A 40 -16.61 0.33 -27.07
C ALA A 40 -16.66 -0.32 -25.68
N ALA A 41 -16.58 -1.65 -25.59
CA ALA A 41 -16.61 -2.38 -24.33
C ALA A 41 -15.20 -2.61 -23.73
N VAL A 42 -14.14 -2.34 -24.51
CA VAL A 42 -12.76 -2.56 -24.11
C VAL A 42 -12.06 -1.21 -23.94
N SER A 43 -11.81 -0.82 -22.69
CA SER A 43 -10.94 0.30 -22.39
C SER A 43 -9.47 -0.13 -22.46
N LEU A 44 -8.62 0.73 -23.02
CA LEU A 44 -7.17 0.49 -23.16
C LEU A 44 -6.37 0.92 -21.92
N ARG A 45 -7.00 1.64 -20.98
CA ARG A 45 -6.31 2.29 -19.84
C ARG A 45 -6.98 2.03 -18.50
N SER A 46 -8.28 1.83 -18.49
CA SER A 46 -9.07 1.66 -17.27
C SER A 46 -9.80 0.34 -17.31
N ALA A 47 -10.10 -0.17 -16.14
CA ALA A 47 -10.95 -1.34 -16.01
C ALA A 47 -12.44 -1.04 -16.19
N SER A 48 -12.86 0.21 -15.93
CA SER A 48 -14.23 0.68 -16.06
C SER A 48 -14.31 1.79 -17.11
N PRO A 49 -15.36 1.81 -17.95
CA PRO A 49 -15.63 2.91 -18.88
C PRO A 49 -16.22 4.17 -18.20
N GLU A 50 -16.54 4.10 -16.90
CA GLU A 50 -17.12 5.22 -16.17
C GLU A 50 -16.08 6.27 -15.77
N ASN A 51 -16.36 7.53 -16.08
CA ASN A 51 -15.49 8.67 -15.81
C ASN A 51 -16.18 9.70 -14.92
N VAL A 52 -15.36 10.46 -14.18
CA VAL A 52 -15.73 11.68 -13.46
C VAL A 52 -15.29 12.89 -14.27
N VAL A 53 -16.26 13.72 -14.63
CA VAL A 53 -16.06 14.94 -15.41
C VAL A 53 -15.58 16.07 -14.50
N LEU A 54 -14.44 16.68 -14.83
CA LEU A 54 -13.84 17.79 -14.10
C LEU A 54 -14.31 19.12 -14.69
N GLN A 55 -15.06 19.90 -13.92
CA GLN A 55 -15.62 21.18 -14.35
C GLN A 55 -15.11 22.33 -13.52
N THR A 56 -14.92 23.49 -14.14
CA THR A 56 -14.65 24.76 -13.47
C THR A 56 -15.62 25.84 -13.94
N GLU A 57 -15.78 26.90 -13.16
CA GLU A 57 -16.61 28.04 -13.54
C GLU A 57 -15.74 29.18 -14.08
N GLU A 58 -16.03 29.62 -15.31
CA GLU A 58 -15.40 30.76 -15.95
C GLU A 58 -16.49 31.70 -16.46
N GLU A 59 -16.48 32.97 -16.04
CA GLU A 59 -17.50 33.97 -16.43
C GLU A 59 -18.96 33.49 -16.24
N ASP A 60 -19.24 32.81 -15.12
CA ASP A 60 -20.57 32.29 -14.76
C ASP A 60 -21.06 31.17 -15.71
N ARG A 61 -20.12 30.49 -16.40
CA ARG A 61 -20.40 29.34 -17.28
C ARG A 61 -19.54 28.15 -16.91
N PRO A 62 -20.11 26.93 -16.90
CA PRO A 62 -19.32 25.72 -16.68
C PRO A 62 -18.39 25.48 -17.88
N ARG A 63 -17.11 25.31 -17.59
CA ARG A 63 -16.07 24.90 -18.53
C ARG A 63 -15.57 23.52 -18.15
N LEU A 64 -15.50 22.64 -19.14
CA LEU A 64 -14.89 21.32 -19.00
C LEU A 64 -13.36 21.46 -18.96
N LEU A 65 -12.73 20.93 -17.92
CA LEU A 65 -11.28 20.81 -17.82
C LEU A 65 -10.79 19.47 -18.39
N GLY A 66 -11.47 18.38 -18.04
CA GLY A 66 -11.08 17.04 -18.46
C GLY A 66 -11.88 15.98 -17.74
N GLU A 67 -11.36 14.75 -17.74
CA GLU A 67 -11.99 13.59 -17.11
C GLU A 67 -10.92 12.77 -16.39
N VAL A 68 -11.34 12.09 -15.33
CA VAL A 68 -10.58 11.02 -14.66
C VAL A 68 -11.47 9.79 -14.57
N ASP A 69 -10.90 8.59 -14.52
CA ASP A 69 -11.70 7.39 -14.30
C ASP A 69 -12.33 7.40 -12.89
N ARG A 70 -13.48 6.74 -12.76
CA ARG A 70 -14.25 6.73 -11.51
C ARG A 70 -13.48 6.16 -10.32
N GLU A 71 -12.64 5.15 -10.54
CA GLU A 71 -11.81 4.52 -9.50
C GLU A 71 -10.69 5.45 -9.02
N SER A 72 -10.19 6.33 -9.90
CA SER A 72 -9.16 7.29 -9.55
C SER A 72 -9.67 8.57 -8.90
N ALA A 73 -10.95 8.90 -9.12
CA ALA A 73 -11.54 10.13 -8.61
C ALA A 73 -11.40 10.32 -7.07
N PRO A 74 -11.64 9.29 -6.22
CA PRO A 74 -11.50 9.43 -4.77
C PRO A 74 -10.10 9.82 -4.28
N TRP A 75 -9.03 9.52 -5.02
CA TRP A 75 -7.67 9.85 -4.58
C TRP A 75 -7.03 11.00 -5.37
N MET A 76 -7.46 11.26 -6.61
CA MET A 76 -6.97 12.37 -7.41
C MET A 76 -7.73 13.68 -7.20
N VAL A 77 -9.06 13.60 -7.07
CA VAL A 77 -9.96 14.76 -7.01
C VAL A 77 -10.96 14.65 -5.85
N HIS A 78 -10.50 14.17 -4.70
CA HIS A 78 -11.28 14.24 -3.48
C HIS A 78 -11.63 15.69 -3.09
N PRO A 79 -12.66 15.93 -2.28
CA PRO A 79 -12.93 17.25 -1.74
C PRO A 79 -11.68 17.84 -1.07
N LYS A 80 -11.39 19.11 -1.37
CA LYS A 80 -10.22 19.86 -0.92
C LYS A 80 -8.87 19.43 -1.52
N ALA A 81 -8.84 18.54 -2.52
CA ALA A 81 -7.63 18.22 -3.26
C ALA A 81 -7.11 19.44 -4.04
N VAL A 82 -5.80 19.49 -4.23
CA VAL A 82 -5.14 20.37 -5.21
C VAL A 82 -4.80 19.51 -6.42
N TYR A 83 -5.62 19.61 -7.45
CA TYR A 83 -5.46 18.93 -8.72
C TYR A 83 -4.60 19.77 -9.67
N LEU A 84 -3.69 19.12 -10.38
CA LEU A 84 -2.84 19.77 -11.38
C LEU A 84 -3.32 19.38 -12.78
N HIS A 85 -3.68 20.39 -13.57
CA HIS A 85 -4.07 20.21 -14.97
C HIS A 85 -3.25 21.15 -15.84
N GLU A 86 -2.45 20.60 -16.76
CA GLU A 86 -1.54 21.40 -17.60
C GLU A 86 -0.66 22.38 -16.80
N ALA A 87 -0.12 21.91 -15.68
CA ALA A 87 0.67 22.68 -14.71
C ALA A 87 -0.07 23.84 -14.02
N GLN A 88 -1.39 23.98 -14.22
CA GLN A 88 -2.24 24.91 -13.48
C GLN A 88 -2.88 24.19 -12.28
N GLN A 89 -2.96 24.90 -11.16
CA GLN A 89 -3.52 24.35 -9.92
C GLN A 89 -5.01 24.63 -9.85
N TYR A 90 -5.75 23.61 -9.44
CA TYR A 90 -7.17 23.67 -9.21
C TYR A 90 -7.49 23.09 -7.84
N TYR A 91 -8.31 23.81 -7.06
CA TYR A 91 -8.82 23.32 -5.80
C TYR A 91 -10.17 22.65 -6.05
N VAL A 92 -10.30 21.40 -5.61
CA VAL A 92 -11.55 20.66 -5.72
C VAL A 92 -12.50 21.11 -4.61
N GLN A 93 -13.59 21.76 -4.99
CA GLN A 93 -14.64 22.18 -4.06
C GLN A 93 -15.53 21.01 -3.65
N GLU A 94 -15.92 20.20 -4.63
CA GLU A 94 -16.90 19.12 -4.47
C GLU A 94 -16.58 17.97 -5.42
N LEU A 95 -16.82 16.75 -4.96
CA LEU A 95 -16.79 15.53 -5.76
C LEU A 95 -18.14 14.81 -5.55
N ASP A 96 -18.90 14.68 -6.63
CA ASP A 96 -20.15 13.92 -6.69
C ASP A 96 -19.92 12.66 -7.52
N LEU A 97 -19.72 11.53 -6.83
CA LEU A 97 -19.47 10.22 -7.43
C LEU A 97 -20.73 9.58 -8.03
N GLU A 98 -21.93 10.03 -7.65
CA GLU A 98 -23.19 9.54 -8.22
C GLU A 98 -23.48 10.26 -9.54
N ALA A 99 -23.27 11.59 -9.58
CA ALA A 99 -23.41 12.39 -10.79
C ALA A 99 -22.21 12.27 -11.74
N GLY A 100 -21.11 11.65 -11.31
CA GLY A 100 -19.88 11.52 -12.10
C GLY A 100 -19.23 12.88 -12.38
N ARG A 101 -19.19 13.79 -11.39
CA ARG A 101 -18.73 15.16 -11.57
C ARG A 101 -17.90 15.66 -10.39
N ALA A 102 -16.81 16.37 -10.69
CA ALA A 102 -16.07 17.17 -9.72
C ALA A 102 -16.09 18.64 -10.11
N THR A 103 -16.29 19.53 -9.13
CA THR A 103 -16.28 20.99 -9.31
C THR A 103 -14.97 21.56 -8.77
N LEU A 104 -14.25 22.27 -9.61
CA LEU A 104 -12.91 22.78 -9.36
C LEU A 104 -12.85 24.29 -9.56
N ILE A 105 -12.02 24.97 -8.78
CA ILE A 105 -11.73 26.39 -8.98
C ILE A 105 -10.23 26.61 -9.17
N PRO A 106 -9.81 27.53 -10.06
CA PRO A 106 -8.40 27.84 -10.24
C PRO A 106 -7.85 28.46 -8.96
N VAL A 107 -6.66 28.02 -8.54
CA VAL A 107 -5.97 28.52 -7.35
C VAL A 107 -4.48 28.68 -7.61
N ALA A 108 -3.79 29.38 -6.71
CA ALA A 108 -2.33 29.45 -6.67
C ALA A 108 -1.89 29.27 -5.22
N LEU A 109 -1.61 28.03 -4.85
CA LEU A 109 -1.21 27.62 -3.51
C LEU A 109 0.27 27.24 -3.49
N ASP A 110 0.87 27.38 -2.30
CA ASP A 110 2.26 27.01 -2.00
C ASP A 110 2.38 25.56 -1.49
N TYR A 111 1.32 24.76 -1.64
CA TYR A 111 1.24 23.37 -1.23
C TYR A 111 0.48 22.51 -2.24
N PHE A 112 0.69 21.19 -2.16
CA PHE A 112 -0.11 20.18 -2.86
C PHE A 112 -0.72 19.20 -1.85
N THR A 113 -1.67 18.39 -2.29
CA THR A 113 -2.34 17.39 -1.46
C THR A 113 -1.88 15.99 -1.81
N GLU A 114 -1.68 15.16 -0.78
CA GLU A 114 -1.35 13.74 -0.91
C GLU A 114 -2.45 12.93 -0.19
N PRO A 115 -3.19 12.05 -0.89
CA PRO A 115 -4.27 11.28 -0.27
C PRO A 115 -3.73 10.27 0.75
N LEU A 116 -4.54 9.98 1.75
CA LEU A 116 -4.34 8.89 2.70
C LEU A 116 -5.33 7.80 2.37
N LYS A 117 -4.80 6.65 1.97
CA LYS A 117 -5.57 5.50 1.51
C LYS A 117 -5.35 4.34 2.47
N GLU A 118 -6.44 3.73 2.90
CA GLU A 118 -6.45 2.46 3.61
C GLU A 118 -6.87 1.37 2.64
N THR A 119 -6.24 0.21 2.75
CA THR A 119 -6.52 -0.95 1.90
C THR A 119 -6.60 -2.19 2.78
N SER A 120 -7.60 -3.01 2.53
CA SER A 120 -7.76 -4.34 3.12
C SER A 120 -8.01 -5.36 2.04
N VAL A 121 -7.55 -6.59 2.26
CA VAL A 121 -7.72 -7.70 1.33
C VAL A 121 -8.47 -8.83 2.01
N THR A 122 -9.49 -9.35 1.34
CA THR A 122 -10.25 -10.53 1.75
C THR A 122 -10.08 -11.62 0.70
N VAL A 123 -9.68 -12.82 1.12
CA VAL A 123 -9.60 -13.97 0.22
C VAL A 123 -11.01 -14.49 -0.04
N LEU A 124 -11.40 -14.56 -1.31
CA LEU A 124 -12.72 -15.06 -1.74
C LEU A 124 -12.66 -16.56 -2.03
N SER A 125 -11.63 -17.00 -2.77
CA SER A 125 -11.44 -18.40 -3.13
C SER A 125 -9.95 -18.72 -3.29
N VAL A 126 -9.59 -19.98 -3.06
CA VAL A 126 -8.23 -20.48 -3.28
C VAL A 126 -8.26 -21.43 -4.47
N VAL A 127 -7.45 -21.12 -5.49
CA VAL A 127 -7.35 -21.92 -6.72
C VAL A 127 -6.15 -22.86 -6.66
N ALA A 128 -5.00 -22.39 -6.14
CA ALA A 128 -3.82 -23.21 -5.91
C ALA A 128 -3.15 -22.87 -4.57
N GLU A 129 -2.62 -23.88 -3.89
CA GLU A 129 -1.94 -23.74 -2.60
C GLU A 129 -0.72 -24.65 -2.50
N ALA A 130 0.32 -24.15 -1.81
CA ALA A 130 1.52 -24.87 -1.42
C ALA A 130 1.96 -24.36 -0.02
N PRO A 131 2.89 -25.03 0.69
CA PRO A 131 3.14 -24.78 2.13
C PRO A 131 3.40 -23.32 2.57
N GLN A 132 3.90 -22.45 1.68
CA GLN A 132 4.19 -21.05 1.98
C GLN A 132 3.46 -20.06 1.07
N LYS A 133 2.70 -20.55 0.09
CA LYS A 133 2.08 -19.70 -0.94
C LYS A 133 0.72 -20.20 -1.35
N ALA A 134 -0.14 -19.28 -1.74
CA ALA A 134 -1.36 -19.63 -2.45
C ALA A 134 -1.72 -18.55 -3.46
N TRP A 135 -2.65 -18.92 -4.33
CA TRP A 135 -3.20 -18.07 -5.37
C TRP A 135 -4.69 -18.35 -5.54
N GLY A 136 -5.45 -17.30 -5.81
CA GLY A 136 -6.88 -17.38 -6.05
C GLY A 136 -7.53 -16.00 -6.11
N GLU A 137 -8.84 -15.97 -5.94
CA GLU A 137 -9.62 -14.73 -6.02
C GLU A 137 -9.59 -13.97 -4.70
N VAL A 138 -9.44 -12.65 -4.80
CA VAL A 138 -9.39 -11.72 -3.67
C VAL A 138 -10.30 -10.53 -3.94
N GLN A 139 -10.86 -9.98 -2.86
CA GLN A 139 -11.49 -8.66 -2.86
C GLN A 139 -10.56 -7.68 -2.17
N VAL A 140 -10.16 -6.65 -2.90
CA VAL A 140 -9.35 -5.55 -2.41
C VAL A 140 -10.27 -4.36 -2.16
N THR A 141 -10.50 -4.04 -0.90
CA THR A 141 -11.28 -2.86 -0.50
C THR A 141 -10.33 -1.71 -0.22
N SER A 142 -10.57 -0.57 -0.85
CA SER A 142 -9.76 0.63 -0.73
C SER A 142 -10.61 1.82 -0.31
N GLN A 143 -10.14 2.61 0.65
CA GLN A 143 -10.84 3.82 1.11
C GLN A 143 -9.88 4.99 1.27
N VAL A 144 -10.26 6.16 0.77
CA VAL A 144 -9.54 7.41 1.06
C VAL A 144 -10.09 8.01 2.34
N THR A 145 -9.32 7.90 3.43
CA THR A 145 -9.73 8.31 4.80
C THR A 145 -9.23 9.70 5.18
N GLY A 146 -8.46 10.35 4.30
CA GLY A 146 -7.98 11.70 4.50
C GLY A 146 -6.96 12.13 3.46
N PHE A 147 -6.29 13.25 3.72
CA PHE A 147 -5.17 13.72 2.91
C PHE A 147 -4.19 14.55 3.74
N ARG A 148 -2.95 14.67 3.27
CA ARG A 148 -1.92 15.54 3.82
C ARG A 148 -1.70 16.73 2.89
N LYS A 149 -1.53 17.91 3.47
CA LYS A 149 -1.01 19.09 2.76
C LYS A 149 0.51 19.08 2.87
N ARG A 150 1.19 19.12 1.73
CA ARG A 150 2.65 19.17 1.67
C ARG A 150 3.09 20.44 0.97
N ALA A 151 3.97 21.19 1.63
CA ALA A 151 4.55 22.37 1.02
C ALA A 151 5.25 22.02 -0.29
N TRP A 152 5.13 22.90 -1.26
CA TRP A 152 5.70 22.69 -2.58
C TRP A 152 7.22 22.81 -2.55
N VAL A 153 7.70 23.80 -1.78
CA VAL A 153 9.11 23.98 -1.44
C VAL A 153 9.39 23.20 -0.16
N GLY A 154 10.50 22.47 -0.09
CA GLY A 154 10.92 21.76 1.13
C GLY A 154 10.18 20.43 1.40
N GLY A 155 8.92 20.30 0.96
CA GLY A 155 8.15 19.06 1.08
C GLY A 155 7.66 18.77 2.50
N GLU A 156 7.72 19.73 3.42
CA GLU A 156 7.24 19.57 4.78
C GLU A 156 5.73 19.32 4.83
N VAL A 157 5.29 18.55 5.82
CA VAL A 157 3.87 18.29 6.06
C VAL A 157 3.29 19.48 6.81
N LEU A 158 2.42 20.24 6.15
CA LEU A 158 1.76 21.43 6.72
C LEU A 158 0.56 21.05 7.59
N GLY A 159 -0.08 19.93 7.27
CA GLY A 159 -1.25 19.46 8.00
C GLY A 159 -1.84 18.20 7.38
N GLN A 160 -2.82 17.64 8.07
CA GLN A 160 -3.60 16.50 7.64
C GLN A 160 -5.06 16.76 7.98
N GLU A 161 -5.96 16.39 7.07
CA GLU A 161 -7.41 16.49 7.26
C GLU A 161 -8.05 15.13 6.98
N PRO A 162 -9.03 14.68 7.80
CA PRO A 162 -9.77 13.46 7.53
C PRO A 162 -10.78 13.68 6.38
N LEU A 163 -11.11 12.59 5.71
CA LEU A 163 -12.16 12.48 4.70
C LEU A 163 -12.99 11.22 4.98
N ASP A 164 -14.24 11.24 4.54
CA ASP A 164 -15.17 10.13 4.67
C ASP A 164 -15.73 9.79 3.29
N LEU A 165 -14.84 9.33 2.40
CA LEU A 165 -15.22 8.88 1.06
C LEU A 165 -15.63 7.40 1.11
N PRO A 166 -16.58 6.99 0.25
CA PRO A 166 -17.01 5.59 0.22
C PRO A 166 -15.84 4.67 -0.16
N PRO A 167 -15.76 3.46 0.41
CA PRO A 167 -14.80 2.46 -0.04
C PRO A 167 -15.15 1.95 -1.44
N SER A 168 -14.13 1.57 -2.20
CA SER A 168 -14.24 0.90 -3.50
C SER A 168 -13.73 -0.54 -3.39
N ASP A 169 -14.45 -1.46 -4.00
CA ASP A 169 -14.10 -2.88 -4.04
C ASP A 169 -13.56 -3.27 -5.41
N LEU A 170 -12.37 -3.85 -5.44
CA LEU A 170 -11.77 -4.49 -6.61
C LEU A 170 -11.76 -6.00 -6.40
N GLN A 171 -12.60 -6.72 -7.15
CA GLN A 171 -12.51 -8.18 -7.23
C GLN A 171 -11.51 -8.58 -8.31
N THR A 172 -10.46 -9.29 -7.92
CA THR A 172 -9.33 -9.65 -8.78
C THR A 172 -8.68 -10.95 -8.30
N THR A 173 -7.56 -11.34 -8.91
CA THR A 173 -6.74 -12.47 -8.45
C THR A 173 -5.52 -11.98 -7.67
N GLY A 174 -5.12 -12.77 -6.69
CA GLY A 174 -4.02 -12.46 -5.79
C GLY A 174 -3.12 -13.67 -5.54
N TYR A 175 -1.82 -13.41 -5.44
CA TYR A 175 -0.80 -14.33 -4.95
C TYR A 175 -0.44 -13.89 -3.54
N TRP A 176 -0.49 -14.81 -2.58
CA TRP A 176 -0.08 -14.51 -1.22
C TRP A 176 0.98 -15.48 -0.73
N LEU A 177 1.91 -14.92 0.05
CA LEU A 177 2.98 -15.63 0.74
C LEU A 177 2.74 -15.49 2.25
N SER A 178 2.60 -16.63 2.92
CA SER A 178 2.34 -16.73 4.34
C SER A 178 3.60 -17.16 5.08
N ILE A 179 3.93 -16.47 6.18
CA ILE A 179 5.09 -16.79 7.01
C ILE A 179 4.68 -17.82 8.06
N SER A 180 5.29 -19.01 8.03
CA SER A 180 4.97 -20.09 8.97
C SER A 180 5.27 -19.69 10.43
N GLU A 181 4.53 -20.25 11.38
CA GLU A 181 4.78 -20.06 12.81
C GLU A 181 6.21 -20.42 13.19
N GLU A 182 6.76 -21.51 12.65
CA GLU A 182 8.16 -21.92 12.85
C GLU A 182 9.14 -20.83 12.43
N THR A 183 8.92 -20.20 11.27
CA THR A 183 9.76 -19.10 10.78
C THR A 183 9.63 -17.87 11.68
N VAL A 184 8.41 -17.52 12.08
CA VAL A 184 8.15 -16.41 13.01
C VAL A 184 8.87 -16.64 14.34
N GLU A 185 8.76 -17.84 14.91
CA GLU A 185 9.44 -18.19 16.16
C GLU A 185 10.96 -18.17 16.03
N ALA A 186 11.52 -18.73 14.96
CA ALA A 186 12.95 -18.76 14.71
C ALA A 186 13.52 -17.34 14.62
N LEU A 187 12.88 -16.47 13.83
CA LEU A 187 13.28 -15.07 13.69
C LEU A 187 13.04 -14.27 14.97
N SER A 188 11.99 -14.56 15.73
CA SER A 188 11.74 -13.94 17.03
C SER A 188 12.83 -14.28 18.04
N ARG A 189 13.25 -15.56 18.12
CA ARG A 189 14.38 -16.01 18.96
C ARG A 189 15.69 -15.33 18.58
N ALA A 190 15.88 -15.05 17.29
CA ALA A 190 17.05 -14.34 16.78
C ALA A 190 16.95 -12.81 16.92
N GLY A 191 15.84 -12.25 17.41
CA GLY A 191 15.62 -10.80 17.51
C GLY A 191 15.40 -10.11 16.16
N LEU A 192 15.07 -10.87 15.11
CA LEU A 192 14.95 -10.42 13.72
C LEU A 192 13.49 -10.41 13.23
N TRP A 193 12.52 -10.71 14.10
CA TRP A 193 11.10 -10.54 13.83
C TRP A 193 10.58 -9.26 14.47
N THR A 194 10.30 -8.25 13.65
CA THR A 194 9.87 -6.90 14.10
C THR A 194 8.42 -6.56 13.73
N ASN A 195 7.62 -7.55 13.34
CA ASN A 195 6.21 -7.33 13.04
C ASN A 195 5.32 -7.40 14.30
N SER A 196 5.78 -8.03 15.38
CA SER A 196 5.04 -8.10 16.64
C SER A 196 4.98 -6.76 17.39
N PRO A 197 3.92 -6.50 18.16
CA PRO A 197 3.85 -5.35 19.06
C PRO A 197 5.03 -5.29 20.02
N ASN A 198 5.49 -4.09 20.36
CA ASN A 198 6.61 -3.92 21.28
C ASN A 198 6.24 -4.40 22.70
N ASP A 199 7.09 -5.23 23.29
CA ASP A 199 7.00 -5.57 24.71
C ASP A 199 7.76 -4.56 25.58
N TYR A 200 7.02 -3.57 26.08
CA TYR A 200 7.53 -2.56 27.00
C TYR A 200 7.81 -3.09 28.41
N GLY A 201 7.45 -4.34 28.72
CA GLY A 201 7.65 -5.00 30.01
C GLY A 201 6.56 -4.69 31.05
N PRO A 202 6.54 -5.44 32.16
CA PRO A 202 5.46 -5.42 33.15
C PRO A 202 5.33 -4.09 33.91
N GLU A 203 6.42 -3.31 34.01
CA GLU A 203 6.42 -2.02 34.70
C GLU A 203 5.88 -0.87 33.83
N TRP A 204 5.57 -1.12 32.56
CA TRP A 204 5.13 -0.10 31.61
C TRP A 204 3.93 0.74 32.11
N PRO A 205 2.85 0.17 32.69
CA PRO A 205 1.74 0.97 33.22
C PRO A 205 2.19 1.99 34.27
N LYS A 206 3.11 1.61 35.16
CA LYS A 206 3.65 2.51 36.19
C LYS A 206 4.58 3.56 35.58
N ILE A 207 5.37 3.20 34.57
CA ILE A 207 6.23 4.13 33.84
C ILE A 207 5.38 5.17 33.11
N ARG A 208 4.29 4.76 32.42
CA ARG A 208 3.35 5.68 31.79
C ARG A 208 2.78 6.68 32.79
N GLU A 209 2.33 6.20 33.94
CA GLU A 209 1.81 7.07 35.00
C GLU A 209 2.84 8.09 35.48
N ARG A 210 4.09 7.66 35.69
CA ARG A 210 5.19 8.54 36.10
C ARG A 210 5.51 9.62 35.07
N VAL A 211 5.51 9.26 33.78
CA VAL A 211 5.74 10.20 32.68
C VAL A 211 4.61 11.22 32.61
N ARG A 212 3.35 10.76 32.63
CA ARG A 212 2.18 11.66 32.61
C ARG A 212 2.14 12.58 33.83
N THR A 213 2.45 12.07 35.02
CA THR A 213 2.56 12.87 36.23
C THR A 213 3.67 13.91 36.13
N ARG A 214 4.86 13.54 35.66
CA ARG A 214 5.99 14.46 35.40
C ARG A 214 5.58 15.59 34.45
N ASP A 215 4.85 15.22 33.40
CA ASP A 215 4.39 16.12 32.34
C ASP A 215 3.10 16.87 32.72
N GLY A 216 2.64 16.74 33.98
CA GLY A 216 1.47 17.45 34.52
C GLY A 216 0.16 17.08 33.86
N PHE A 217 0.04 15.85 33.33
CA PHE A 217 -1.10 15.36 32.53
C PHE A 217 -1.43 16.28 31.34
N ARG A 218 -0.40 16.88 30.74
CA ARG A 218 -0.51 17.78 29.59
C ARG A 218 0.33 17.28 28.43
N CYS A 219 -0.20 17.44 27.23
CA CYS A 219 0.55 17.22 26.00
C CYS A 219 1.77 18.15 25.97
N GLN A 220 2.97 17.59 25.80
CA GLN A 220 4.23 18.35 25.77
C GLN A 220 4.47 19.09 24.45
N VAL A 221 3.61 18.90 23.45
CA VAL A 221 3.69 19.60 22.16
C VAL A 221 2.68 20.76 22.10
N CYS A 222 1.41 20.52 22.39
CA CYS A 222 0.35 21.54 22.26
C CYS A 222 -0.19 22.08 23.59
N GLY A 223 0.23 21.54 24.73
CA GLY A 223 -0.22 21.98 26.07
C GLY A 223 -1.62 21.51 26.50
N ALA A 224 -2.34 20.78 25.64
CA ALA A 224 -3.68 20.27 25.92
C ALA A 224 -3.71 19.42 27.20
N ALA A 225 -4.64 19.72 28.10
CA ALA A 225 -4.87 18.93 29.32
C ALA A 225 -5.50 17.58 28.98
N GLU A 226 -5.17 16.56 29.76
CA GLU A 226 -5.78 15.23 29.65
C GLU A 226 -7.28 15.31 29.97
N GLY A 227 -8.10 14.65 29.15
CA GLY A 227 -9.56 14.64 29.28
C GLY A 227 -10.07 13.30 29.80
N GLN A 228 -11.19 12.82 29.25
CA GLN A 228 -11.72 11.49 29.58
C GLN A 228 -10.81 10.36 29.09
N ARG A 229 -10.15 10.56 27.95
CA ARG A 229 -9.13 9.64 27.43
C ARG A 229 -7.75 10.07 27.96
N GLN A 230 -7.00 9.08 28.44
CA GLN A 230 -5.60 9.26 28.82
C GLN A 230 -4.74 9.67 27.63
N HIS A 231 -3.85 10.65 27.84
CA HIS A 231 -2.83 10.99 26.85
C HIS A 231 -1.86 9.82 26.66
N ASP A 232 -1.31 9.74 25.46
CA ASP A 232 -0.38 8.70 25.07
C ASP A 232 1.02 9.04 25.60
N VAL A 233 1.87 8.02 25.79
CA VAL A 233 3.27 8.20 26.18
C VAL A 233 4.11 7.70 25.03
N HIS A 234 4.83 8.63 24.40
CA HIS A 234 5.61 8.41 23.20
C HIS A 234 7.09 8.24 23.51
N HIS A 235 7.74 7.29 22.84
CA HIS A 235 9.20 7.14 22.87
C HIS A 235 9.83 8.09 21.85
N LYS A 236 10.59 9.08 22.32
CA LYS A 236 11.30 10.08 21.49
C LYS A 236 12.27 9.42 20.51
N THR A 237 13.09 8.50 21.01
CA THR A 237 13.84 7.55 20.20
C THR A 237 13.04 6.24 20.18
N PRO A 238 12.69 5.70 19.00
CA PRO A 238 11.86 4.50 18.89
C PRO A 238 12.39 3.34 19.73
N PHE A 239 11.47 2.63 20.41
CA PHE A 239 11.81 1.53 21.30
C PHE A 239 12.73 0.48 20.66
N ARG A 240 12.48 0.14 19.39
CA ARG A 240 13.25 -0.86 18.62
C ARG A 240 14.70 -0.45 18.36
N PHE A 241 15.02 0.85 18.39
CA PHE A 241 16.38 1.34 18.21
C PHE A 241 17.31 0.84 19.33
N PHE A 242 16.80 0.83 20.56
CA PHE A 242 17.55 0.33 21.72
C PHE A 242 17.75 -1.18 21.67
N LEU A 243 16.76 -1.92 21.15
CA LEU A 243 16.85 -3.37 21.01
C LEU A 243 17.92 -3.78 19.98
N ARG A 244 18.05 -3.04 18.87
CA ARG A 244 19.12 -3.28 17.88
C ARG A 244 20.52 -2.93 18.42
N ALA A 245 20.61 -1.92 19.27
CA ALA A 245 21.89 -1.41 19.76
C ALA A 245 22.51 -2.24 20.90
N SER A 246 21.85 -3.30 21.38
CA SER A 246 22.28 -4.02 22.57
C SER A 246 21.89 -5.51 22.57
N ASP A 247 22.87 -6.38 22.81
CA ASP A 247 22.67 -7.83 22.98
C ASP A 247 21.97 -8.23 24.28
N TYR A 248 21.65 -7.26 25.16
CA TYR A 248 20.98 -7.47 26.44
C TYR A 248 19.57 -6.86 26.42
N PRO A 249 18.51 -7.63 26.11
CA PRO A 249 17.15 -7.11 25.94
C PRO A 249 16.60 -6.37 27.15
N GLU A 250 16.91 -6.82 28.37
CA GLU A 250 16.46 -6.14 29.59
C GLU A 250 17.09 -4.76 29.77
N LYS A 251 18.39 -4.62 29.49
CA LYS A 251 19.09 -3.34 29.54
C LYS A 251 18.62 -2.40 28.43
N ALA A 252 18.43 -2.93 27.22
CA ALA A 252 17.87 -2.19 26.10
C ALA A 252 16.47 -1.66 26.43
N ARG A 253 15.59 -2.51 26.97
CA ARG A 253 14.25 -2.13 27.43
C ARG A 253 14.30 -1.04 28.51
N ALA A 254 15.19 -1.19 29.50
CA ALA A 254 15.37 -0.19 30.55
C ALA A 254 15.86 1.16 30.01
N ALA A 255 16.76 1.14 29.02
CA ALA A 255 17.23 2.35 28.34
C ALA A 255 16.11 2.99 27.51
N ALA A 256 15.35 2.21 26.75
CA ALA A 256 14.23 2.70 25.95
C ALA A 256 13.13 3.31 26.84
N ASN A 257 12.82 2.68 27.96
CA ASN A 257 11.82 3.14 28.94
C ASN A 257 12.37 4.16 29.94
N ASN A 258 13.59 4.67 29.73
CA ASN A 258 14.10 5.76 30.53
C ASN A 258 13.18 6.99 30.39
N LEU A 259 12.81 7.62 31.51
CA LEU A 259 11.91 8.78 31.51
C LEU A 259 12.35 9.87 30.53
N ASN A 260 13.65 10.09 30.35
CA ASN A 260 14.16 11.11 29.43
C ASN A 260 13.82 10.82 27.96
N ASN A 261 13.68 9.55 27.59
CA ASN A 261 13.27 9.10 26.27
C ASN A 261 11.74 9.11 26.08
N LEU A 262 10.96 9.43 27.12
CA LEU A 262 9.51 9.38 27.09
C LEU A 262 8.89 10.78 27.19
N THR A 263 7.75 10.98 26.52
CA THR A 263 7.01 12.24 26.57
C THR A 263 5.50 12.00 26.46
N THR A 264 4.70 12.77 27.20
CA THR A 264 3.24 12.72 27.12
C THR A 264 2.73 13.53 25.93
N LEU A 265 1.89 12.93 25.07
CA LEU A 265 1.29 13.55 23.90
C LEU A 265 -0.22 13.28 23.85
N CYS A 266 -1.00 14.26 23.38
CA CYS A 266 -2.38 13.98 23.02
C CYS A 266 -2.45 13.13 21.74
N HIS A 267 -3.58 12.49 21.48
CA HIS A 267 -3.76 11.60 20.33
C HIS A 267 -3.30 12.20 19.00
N GLU A 268 -3.71 13.44 18.72
CA GLU A 268 -3.34 14.15 17.49
C GLU A 268 -1.83 14.39 17.38
N CYS A 269 -1.20 14.81 18.48
CA CYS A 269 0.25 15.02 18.50
C CYS A 269 1.03 13.71 18.46
N HIS A 270 0.50 12.64 19.04
CA HIS A 270 1.07 11.30 18.98
C HIS A 270 1.07 10.77 17.55
N LYS A 271 -0.09 10.85 16.87
CA LYS A 271 -0.24 10.44 15.48
C LYS A 271 0.73 11.20 14.56
N LYS A 272 0.86 12.52 14.77
CA LYS A 272 1.86 13.35 14.04
C LYS A 272 3.30 12.89 14.31
N ALA A 273 3.64 12.59 15.57
CA ALA A 273 4.98 12.13 15.93
C ALA A 273 5.32 10.76 15.31
N GLU A 274 4.38 9.81 15.34
CA GLU A 274 4.57 8.49 14.70
C GLU A 274 4.70 8.59 13.18
N THR A 275 3.94 9.48 12.54
CA THR A 275 4.00 9.64 11.08
C THR A 275 5.37 10.16 10.60
N ASN A 276 6.10 10.89 11.45
CA ASN A 276 7.41 11.46 11.13
C ASN A 276 8.57 10.45 11.28
N VAL A 277 8.36 9.31 11.94
CA VAL A 277 9.39 8.30 12.17
C VAL A 277 8.93 6.95 11.61
N ARG A 278 9.41 6.59 10.43
CA ARG A 278 9.06 5.32 9.77
C ARG A 278 9.96 4.19 10.29
N VAL A 279 9.37 3.19 10.94
CA VAL A 279 10.08 1.95 11.29
C VAL A 279 9.58 0.86 10.36
N ARG A 280 10.44 0.38 9.48
CA ARG A 280 10.08 -0.67 8.52
C ARG A 280 10.37 -2.05 9.12
N SER A 281 9.39 -2.95 9.09
CA SER A 281 9.59 -4.33 9.54
C SER A 281 10.21 -5.21 8.46
N GLY A 282 10.67 -6.41 8.84
CA GLY A 282 11.20 -7.39 7.89
C GLY A 282 10.20 -7.78 6.81
N LEU A 283 8.92 -7.98 7.17
CA LEU A 283 7.84 -8.28 6.22
C LEU A 283 7.56 -7.10 5.28
N ALA A 284 7.59 -5.87 5.78
CA ALA A 284 7.42 -4.68 4.94
C ALA A 284 8.58 -4.49 3.95
N GLY A 285 9.81 -4.77 4.38
CA GLY A 285 10.95 -4.80 3.49
C GLY A 285 10.88 -5.93 2.45
N LEU A 286 10.40 -7.11 2.84
CA LEU A 286 10.15 -8.22 1.93
C LEU A 286 9.11 -7.85 0.87
N GLY A 287 7.94 -7.35 1.28
CA GLY A 287 6.89 -6.91 0.36
C GLY A 287 7.39 -5.86 -0.64
N TYR A 288 8.17 -4.88 -0.17
CA TYR A 288 8.76 -3.87 -1.05
C TYR A 288 9.73 -4.48 -2.09
N VAL A 289 10.61 -5.41 -1.67
CA VAL A 289 11.53 -6.09 -2.59
C VAL A 289 10.76 -6.88 -3.64
N LEU A 290 9.80 -7.72 -3.22
CA LEU A 290 9.04 -8.56 -4.14
C LEU A 290 8.20 -7.71 -5.09
N ALA A 291 7.52 -6.66 -4.61
CA ALA A 291 6.76 -5.75 -5.46
C ALA A 291 7.64 -4.98 -6.46
N SER A 292 8.89 -4.66 -6.09
CA SER A 292 9.83 -4.00 -7.01
C SER A 292 10.45 -4.93 -8.05
N LEU A 293 10.59 -6.22 -7.73
CA LEU A 293 11.18 -7.21 -8.62
C LEU A 293 10.14 -7.87 -9.53
N ALA A 294 8.93 -8.14 -9.02
CA ALA A 294 7.86 -8.83 -9.74
C ALA A 294 7.62 -8.28 -11.17
N PRO A 295 7.53 -6.94 -11.38
CA PRO A 295 7.32 -6.38 -12.72
C PRO A 295 8.41 -6.77 -13.74
N LEU A 296 9.66 -6.98 -13.29
CA LEU A 296 10.76 -7.41 -14.18
C LEU A 296 10.59 -8.85 -14.68
N PHE A 297 9.96 -9.73 -13.89
CA PHE A 297 9.70 -11.11 -14.28
C PHE A 297 8.41 -11.25 -15.10
N LEU A 298 7.45 -10.38 -14.84
CA LEU A 298 6.14 -10.36 -15.50
C LEU A 298 6.12 -9.50 -16.77
N MET A 299 7.15 -8.69 -16.99
CA MET A 299 7.23 -7.70 -18.07
C MET A 299 6.05 -6.72 -18.05
N CYS A 300 5.66 -6.27 -16.85
CA CYS A 300 4.59 -5.30 -16.61
C CYS A 300 5.12 -4.01 -15.96
N ASP A 301 4.26 -3.01 -15.79
CA ASP A 301 4.58 -1.83 -15.00
C ASP A 301 4.45 -2.13 -13.49
N SER A 302 5.15 -1.37 -12.66
CA SER A 302 4.98 -1.43 -11.20
C SER A 302 3.57 -1.06 -10.73
N GLU A 303 2.84 -0.24 -11.47
CA GLU A 303 1.47 0.15 -11.14
C GLU A 303 0.44 -0.95 -11.48
N ASP A 304 0.83 -1.97 -12.26
CA ASP A 304 -0.05 -3.08 -12.61
C ASP A 304 -0.24 -4.09 -11.46
N LEU A 305 0.60 -3.99 -10.40
CA LEU A 305 0.55 -4.84 -9.22
C LEU A 305 0.30 -4.03 -7.95
N GLY A 306 -0.67 -4.47 -7.16
CA GLY A 306 -0.89 -3.98 -5.81
C GLY A 306 -0.16 -4.84 -4.78
N LEU A 307 0.22 -4.23 -3.66
CA LEU A 307 0.81 -4.91 -2.51
C LEU A 307 -0.04 -4.63 -1.28
N HIS A 308 -0.48 -5.68 -0.59
CA HIS A 308 -1.02 -5.62 0.76
C HIS A 308 -0.14 -6.42 1.70
N ILE A 309 0.09 -5.90 2.91
CA ILE A 309 0.84 -6.59 3.95
C ILE A 309 -0.06 -6.73 5.15
N GLU A 310 -0.28 -7.97 5.56
CA GLU A 310 -1.06 -8.31 6.74
C GLU A 310 -0.09 -8.81 7.84
N PRO A 311 0.33 -7.93 8.77
CA PRO A 311 1.28 -8.30 9.81
C PRO A 311 0.64 -9.16 10.91
N GLU A 312 -0.68 -9.12 11.05
CA GLU A 312 -1.42 -9.80 12.11
C GLU A 312 -2.05 -11.11 11.61
N ALA A 313 -2.02 -12.12 12.45
CA ALA A 313 -2.46 -13.49 12.21
C ALA A 313 -4.01 -13.65 12.13
N PHE A 314 -4.72 -12.76 11.44
CA PHE A 314 -6.20 -12.76 11.46
C PHE A 314 -6.87 -12.84 10.09
N ALA A 315 -6.27 -12.33 9.01
CA ALA A 315 -6.99 -12.21 7.72
C ALA A 315 -6.71 -13.36 6.72
N ILE A 316 -5.49 -13.90 6.68
CA ILE A 316 -5.09 -14.93 5.70
C ILE A 316 -4.54 -16.15 6.45
N ASN A 317 -5.37 -17.19 6.59
CA ASN A 317 -5.03 -18.47 7.25
C ASN A 317 -4.44 -18.34 8.67
N GLY A 318 -4.65 -17.20 9.34
CA GLY A 318 -4.10 -16.96 10.66
C GLY A 318 -2.57 -16.77 10.68
N LEU A 319 -1.94 -16.40 9.58
CA LEU A 319 -0.49 -16.21 9.48
C LEU A 319 -0.15 -14.81 8.97
N PRO A 320 0.97 -14.20 9.43
CA PRO A 320 1.49 -12.98 8.81
C PRO A 320 1.73 -13.22 7.33
N SER A 321 1.15 -12.39 6.49
CA SER A 321 1.08 -12.64 5.04
C SER A 321 1.36 -11.38 4.25
N LEU A 322 1.88 -11.56 3.04
CA LEU A 322 1.92 -10.52 2.01
C LEU A 322 1.10 -10.98 0.81
N VAL A 323 0.38 -10.06 0.18
CA VAL A 323 -0.44 -10.30 -1.00
C VAL A 323 0.02 -9.38 -2.12
N LEU A 324 0.37 -9.95 -3.26
CA LEU A 324 0.51 -9.24 -4.53
C LEU A 324 -0.72 -9.58 -5.39
N TYR A 325 -1.41 -8.56 -5.89
CA TYR A 325 -2.64 -8.73 -6.65
C TYR A 325 -2.63 -7.89 -7.92
N ASP A 326 -3.38 -8.34 -8.93
CA ASP A 326 -3.50 -7.64 -10.20
C ASP A 326 -4.35 -6.37 -10.01
N GLN A 327 -3.87 -5.19 -10.45
CA GLN A 327 -4.65 -3.94 -10.39
C GLN A 327 -5.68 -3.82 -11.53
N VAL A 328 -6.30 -4.94 -11.89
CA VAL A 328 -7.30 -5.06 -12.94
C VAL A 328 -8.42 -5.99 -12.44
N PRO A 329 -9.70 -5.65 -12.61
CA PRO A 329 -10.82 -6.53 -12.27
C PRO A 329 -10.71 -7.89 -12.95
N ALA A 330 -11.12 -8.93 -12.22
CA ALA A 330 -10.94 -10.34 -12.54
C ALA A 330 -9.47 -10.81 -12.64
N GLY A 331 -8.51 -9.89 -12.66
CA GLY A 331 -7.09 -10.17 -12.89
C GLY A 331 -6.79 -10.55 -14.34
N ILE A 332 -5.52 -10.40 -14.72
CA ILE A 332 -5.03 -10.71 -16.07
C ILE A 332 -3.94 -11.80 -16.06
N GLY A 333 -3.68 -12.39 -14.90
CA GLY A 333 -2.82 -13.56 -14.73
C GLY A 333 -1.44 -13.25 -14.15
N PHE A 334 -1.20 -12.03 -13.65
CA PHE A 334 0.08 -11.72 -13.03
C PHE A 334 0.29 -12.47 -11.73
N SER A 335 -0.72 -12.47 -10.85
CA SER A 335 -0.70 -13.22 -9.60
C SER A 335 -0.53 -14.73 -9.81
N GLU A 336 -1.19 -15.32 -10.82
CA GLU A 336 -1.02 -16.74 -11.18
C GLU A 336 0.44 -17.01 -11.55
N ARG A 337 1.02 -16.17 -12.41
CA ARG A 337 2.41 -16.32 -12.83
C ARG A 337 3.39 -16.11 -11.66
N LEU A 338 3.11 -15.21 -10.72
CA LEU A 338 3.90 -15.04 -9.50
C LEU A 338 3.87 -16.27 -8.61
N PHE A 339 2.71 -16.94 -8.52
CA PHE A 339 2.62 -18.22 -7.82
C PHE A 339 3.60 -19.23 -8.42
N GLU A 340 3.69 -19.35 -9.74
CA GLU A 340 4.64 -20.25 -10.41
C GLU A 340 6.10 -19.84 -10.17
N LEU A 341 6.40 -18.55 -10.27
CA LEU A 341 7.74 -17.97 -10.14
C LEU A 341 8.24 -17.80 -8.70
N HIS A 342 7.43 -18.16 -7.71
CA HIS A 342 7.69 -17.94 -6.29
C HIS A 342 9.14 -18.19 -5.84
N ALA A 343 9.69 -19.37 -6.12
CA ALA A 343 11.03 -19.75 -5.67
C ALA A 343 12.12 -18.89 -6.33
N GLU A 344 11.97 -18.60 -7.62
CA GLU A 344 12.91 -17.74 -8.35
C GLU A 344 12.84 -16.30 -7.82
N LEU A 345 11.62 -15.77 -7.61
CA LEU A 345 11.42 -14.42 -7.11
C LEU A 345 12.05 -14.23 -5.72
N LEU A 346 11.89 -15.19 -4.81
CA LEU A 346 12.51 -15.15 -3.48
C LEU A 346 14.04 -15.24 -3.55
N ALA A 347 14.58 -16.17 -4.36
CA ALA A 347 16.02 -16.32 -4.53
C ALA A 347 16.67 -15.04 -5.07
N ARG A 348 16.01 -14.39 -6.04
CA ARG A 348 16.45 -13.13 -6.64
C ARG A 348 16.30 -11.96 -5.69
N GLY A 349 15.23 -11.93 -4.88
CA GLY A 349 15.10 -11.01 -3.76
C GLY A 349 16.27 -11.12 -2.77
N LEU A 350 16.64 -12.33 -2.38
CA LEU A 350 17.74 -12.58 -1.46
C LEU A 350 19.09 -12.13 -2.04
N GLU A 351 19.37 -12.48 -3.30
CA GLU A 351 20.58 -12.05 -4.01
C GLU A 351 20.67 -10.52 -4.07
N HIS A 352 19.58 -9.87 -4.49
CA HIS A 352 19.50 -8.42 -4.66
C HIS A 352 19.72 -7.66 -3.34
N VAL A 353 19.02 -8.04 -2.28
CA VAL A 353 19.16 -7.38 -0.98
C VAL A 353 20.56 -7.60 -0.40
N ARG A 354 21.14 -8.79 -0.60
CA ARG A 354 22.50 -9.12 -0.13
C ARG A 354 23.58 -8.31 -0.86
N ALA A 355 23.42 -8.11 -2.17
CA ALA A 355 24.36 -7.37 -3.00
C ALA A 355 24.28 -5.85 -2.80
N CYS A 356 23.14 -5.33 -2.33
CA CYS A 356 22.96 -3.90 -2.11
C CYS A 356 23.94 -3.37 -1.03
N PRO A 357 24.67 -2.27 -1.28
CA PRO A 357 25.69 -1.76 -0.34
C PRO A 357 25.11 -0.91 0.81
N CYS A 358 23.80 -0.62 0.82
CA CYS A 358 23.21 0.20 1.88
C CYS A 358 23.30 -0.48 3.26
N GLU A 359 23.35 0.33 4.31
CA GLU A 359 23.46 -0.15 5.70
C GLU A 359 22.17 -0.83 6.16
N ASP A 360 21.04 -0.11 6.12
CA ASP A 360 19.79 -0.58 6.75
C ASP A 360 18.56 -0.53 5.82
N GLY A 361 18.74 -0.07 4.57
CA GLY A 361 17.68 -0.04 3.56
C GLY A 361 17.73 1.22 2.71
N CYS A 362 17.37 1.11 1.43
CA CYS A 362 17.32 2.21 0.48
C CYS A 362 16.21 1.98 -0.55
N PRO A 363 15.81 3.00 -1.33
CA PRO A 363 14.78 2.85 -2.36
C PRO A 363 15.03 1.72 -3.37
N SER A 364 16.29 1.33 -3.56
CA SER A 364 16.67 0.27 -4.49
C SER A 364 16.64 -1.14 -3.91
N CYS A 365 16.41 -1.36 -2.61
CA CYS A 365 16.35 -2.71 -2.03
C CYS A 365 15.09 -2.92 -1.18
N VAL A 366 15.19 -2.93 0.15
CA VAL A 366 14.07 -3.12 1.09
C VAL A 366 13.24 -1.85 1.33
N GLY A 367 13.55 -0.78 0.59
CA GLY A 367 13.04 0.57 0.75
C GLY A 367 13.66 1.33 1.93
N PRO A 368 13.48 2.67 1.97
CA PRO A 368 14.11 3.51 2.97
C PRO A 368 13.40 3.44 4.33
N GLY A 369 14.18 3.52 5.41
CA GLY A 369 13.67 3.77 6.76
C GLY A 369 13.21 5.22 6.98
N GLY A 370 13.62 6.17 6.14
CA GLY A 370 13.39 7.62 6.33
C GLY A 370 14.49 8.28 7.16
N GLU A 371 14.52 9.62 7.22
CA GLU A 371 15.63 10.40 7.80
C GLU A 371 15.89 10.13 9.30
N ASN A 372 14.88 9.66 10.04
CA ASN A 372 14.97 9.32 11.47
C ASN A 372 14.43 7.93 11.80
N GLY A 373 14.23 7.11 10.78
CA GLY A 373 13.61 5.80 10.91
C GLY A 373 14.61 4.64 10.90
N LEU A 374 14.10 3.44 11.14
CA LEU A 374 14.86 2.21 11.00
C LEU A 374 14.43 1.54 9.70
N GLY A 375 15.39 1.19 8.86
CA GLY A 375 15.13 0.33 7.72
C GLY A 375 15.01 -1.13 8.16
N GLY A 376 14.68 -2.02 7.24
CA GLY A 376 14.36 -3.43 7.57
C GLY A 376 15.36 -4.43 7.00
N LYS A 377 16.57 -4.00 6.58
CA LYS A 377 17.43 -4.83 5.72
C LYS A 377 17.86 -6.14 6.39
N ALA A 378 18.29 -6.07 7.64
CA ALA A 378 18.74 -7.26 8.38
C ALA A 378 17.60 -8.27 8.57
N GLU A 379 16.41 -7.80 8.97
CA GLU A 379 15.21 -8.61 9.17
C GLU A 379 14.70 -9.19 7.85
N THR A 380 14.65 -8.40 6.78
CA THR A 380 14.26 -8.88 5.45
C THR A 380 15.25 -9.92 4.91
N LEU A 381 16.56 -9.75 5.10
CA LEU A 381 17.55 -10.75 4.72
C LEU A 381 17.37 -12.07 5.48
N ALA A 382 17.09 -12.00 6.76
CA ALA A 382 16.86 -13.18 7.59
C ALA A 382 15.58 -13.92 7.16
N LEU A 383 14.52 -13.17 6.89
CA LEU A 383 13.26 -13.70 6.38
C LEU A 383 13.44 -14.36 5.00
N LEU A 384 14.11 -13.67 4.07
CA LEU A 384 14.40 -14.22 2.73
C LEU A 384 15.22 -15.50 2.81
N LYS A 385 16.22 -15.60 3.69
CA LYS A 385 16.99 -16.84 3.88
C LYS A 385 16.09 -18.00 4.30
N GLN A 386 15.28 -17.81 5.34
CA GLN A 386 14.36 -18.83 5.85
C GLN A 386 13.31 -19.28 4.82
N LEU A 387 12.90 -18.38 3.91
CA LEU A 387 11.95 -18.70 2.85
C LEU A 387 12.58 -19.38 1.63
N THR A 388 13.91 -19.36 1.51
CA THR A 388 14.65 -19.97 0.39
C THR A 388 15.37 -21.27 0.75
N GLU A 389 15.56 -21.52 2.04
CA GLU A 389 16.14 -22.76 2.60
C GLU A 389 15.03 -23.79 2.82
#